data_AF-A0A317IDK9-F1
#
_entry.id   AF-A0A317IDK9-F1
#
_cell.length_a   1.000
_cell.length_b   1.000
_cell.length_c   1.000
_cell.angle_alpha   90.00
_cell.angle_beta   90.00
_cell.angle_gamma   90.00
#
_symmetry.space_group_name_H-M   'P 1'
#
loop_
_entity.id
_entity.type
_entity.pdbx_description
1 polymer ?
#
loop_
_entity_poly.entity_id
_entity_poly.type
_entity_poly.pdbx_seq_one_letter_code
_entity_poly.pdbx_strand_id
1 'polypeptide(L)'
;MNYGKRALILTIAIGAFLFFYLRTVKNEREKGIEQFLKHPEIGDIYKIRYEDEDGNKTVRYYKVAEVHDNFISFFPGKISAWNLSDVLLDEYDTTITKDFTPEELIQLSKGQLSKYRMREAELVEIQRKSNRIPANSI
;
A
#
# COMPACT_ATOMS: atom_id res chain seq x y z
N MET A 1 19.57 7.81 44.02
CA MET A 1 20.13 7.62 42.66
C MET A 1 19.44 6.51 41.85
N ASN A 2 18.14 6.22 42.08
CA ASN A 2 17.43 5.10 41.45
C ASN A 2 16.51 5.50 40.28
N TYR A 3 16.25 6.80 40.11
CA TYR A 3 15.39 7.31 39.04
C TYR A 3 16.03 7.15 37.66
N GLY A 4 17.34 7.38 37.51
CA GLY A 4 18.05 7.21 36.24
C GLY A 4 18.05 5.75 35.75
N LYS A 5 18.23 4.78 36.65
CA LYS A 5 18.19 3.34 36.30
C LYS A 5 16.78 2.91 35.87
N ARG A 6 15.74 3.36 36.58
CA ARG A 6 14.34 3.06 36.23
C ARG A 6 13.91 3.72 34.91
N ALA A 7 14.31 4.97 34.67
CA ALA A 7 14.06 5.65 33.41
C ALA A 7 14.77 4.94 32.23
N LEU A 8 16.02 4.52 32.41
CA LEU A 8 16.77 3.77 31.38
C LEU A 8 16.09 2.42 31.04
N ILE A 9 15.65 1.67 32.06
CA ILE A 9 14.92 0.41 31.87
C ILE A 9 13.60 0.65 31.13
N LEU A 10 12.86 1.71 31.49
CA LEU A 10 11.60 2.06 30.83
C LEU A 10 11.83 2.40 29.35
N THR A 11 12.84 3.21 29.03
CA THR A 11 13.16 3.57 27.64
C THR A 11 13.55 2.35 26.82
N ILE A 12 14.33 1.43 27.38
CA ILE A 12 14.70 0.17 26.70
C ILE A 12 13.45 -0.70 26.48
N ALA A 13 12.57 -0.80 27.47
CA ALA A 13 11.32 -1.56 27.34
C ALA A 13 10.39 -0.99 26.27
N ILE A 14 10.25 0.34 26.20
CA ILE A 14 9.48 1.02 25.15
C ILE A 14 10.11 0.77 23.77
N GLY A 15 11.44 0.90 23.66
CA GLY A 15 12.16 0.63 22.40
C GLY A 15 11.97 -0.80 21.92
N ALA A 16 12.10 -1.78 22.81
CA ALA A 16 11.85 -3.19 22.49
C ALA A 16 10.40 -3.43 22.07
N PHE A 17 9.44 -2.88 22.82
CA PHE A 17 8.02 -3.00 22.49
C PHE A 17 7.71 -2.41 21.10
N LEU A 18 8.18 -1.20 20.80
CA LEU A 18 8.01 -0.56 19.50
C LEU A 18 8.63 -1.38 18.38
N PHE A 19 9.82 -1.95 18.58
CA PHE A 19 10.47 -2.81 17.60
C PHE A 19 9.63 -4.04 17.26
N PHE A 20 9.13 -4.76 18.27
CA PHE A 20 8.26 -5.92 18.05
C PHE A 20 6.93 -5.52 17.41
N TYR A 21 6.31 -4.43 17.88
CA TYR A 21 5.08 -3.91 17.31
C TYR A 21 5.21 -3.59 15.82
N LEU A 22 6.26 -2.84 15.43
CA LEU A 22 6.52 -2.52 14.03
C LEU A 22 6.76 -3.76 13.18
N ARG A 23 7.48 -4.76 13.71
CA ARG A 23 7.72 -6.03 13.02
C ARG A 23 6.44 -6.82 12.81
N THR A 24 5.57 -6.90 13.82
CA THR A 24 4.27 -7.57 13.71
C THR A 24 3.39 -6.88 12.67
N VAL A 25 3.25 -5.56 12.74
CA VAL A 25 2.48 -4.78 11.76
C VAL A 25 3.01 -4.96 10.34
N LYS A 26 4.34 -4.99 10.16
CA LYS A 26 4.94 -5.25 8.85
C LYS A 26 4.55 -6.63 8.31
N ASN A 27 4.66 -7.68 9.13
CA ASN A 27 4.30 -9.03 8.72
C ASN A 27 2.80 -9.16 8.40
N GLU A 28 1.93 -8.53 9.18
CA GLU A 28 0.48 -8.51 8.93
C GLU A 28 0.16 -7.81 7.60
N ARG A 29 0.84 -6.71 7.29
CA ARG A 29 0.69 -6.00 6.01
C ARG A 29 1.15 -6.83 4.82
N GLU A 30 2.31 -7.46 4.90
CA GLU A 30 2.82 -8.33 3.83
C GLU A 30 1.86 -9.49 3.54
N LYS A 31 1.34 -10.14 4.59
CA LYS A 31 0.33 -11.20 4.46
C LYS A 31 -0.99 -10.69 3.87
N GLY A 32 -1.47 -9.52 4.32
CA GLY A 32 -2.69 -8.92 3.80
C GLY A 32 -2.57 -8.61 2.31
N ILE A 33 -1.44 -8.01 1.90
CA ILE A 33 -1.15 -7.72 0.49
C ILE A 33 -1.16 -9.02 -0.33
N GLU A 34 -0.49 -10.08 0.14
CA GLU A 34 -0.45 -11.36 -0.58
C GLU A 34 -1.85 -11.97 -0.75
N GLN A 35 -2.70 -11.91 0.28
CA GLN A 35 -4.06 -12.44 0.24
C GLN A 35 -4.94 -11.67 -0.75
N PHE A 36 -4.90 -10.34 -0.70
CA PHE A 36 -5.73 -9.49 -1.56
C PHE A 36 -5.26 -9.49 -3.01
N LEU A 37 -3.96 -9.65 -3.27
CA LEU A 37 -3.44 -9.80 -4.64
C LEU A 37 -3.89 -11.09 -5.32
N LYS A 38 -4.12 -12.17 -4.57
CA LYS A 38 -4.62 -13.44 -5.13
C LYS A 38 -6.09 -13.34 -5.55
N HIS A 39 -6.86 -12.48 -4.90
CA HIS A 39 -8.30 -12.35 -5.13
C HIS A 39 -8.69 -10.87 -5.15
N PRO A 40 -8.26 -10.12 -6.18
CA PRO A 40 -8.61 -8.70 -6.32
C PRO A 40 -10.13 -8.55 -6.50
N GLU A 41 -10.72 -7.56 -5.83
CA GLU A 41 -12.15 -7.26 -5.93
C GLU A 41 -12.36 -5.84 -6.45
N ILE A 42 -13.44 -5.64 -7.21
CA ILE A 42 -13.86 -4.31 -7.66
C ILE A 42 -14.11 -3.43 -6.44
N GLY A 43 -13.48 -2.26 -6.45
CA GLY A 43 -13.56 -1.28 -5.37
C GLY A 43 -12.46 -1.39 -4.31
N ASP A 44 -11.57 -2.38 -4.37
CA ASP A 44 -10.37 -2.39 -3.54
C ASP A 44 -9.49 -1.17 -3.83
N ILE A 45 -8.82 -0.65 -2.80
CA ILE A 45 -7.99 0.54 -2.90
C ILE A 45 -6.54 0.16 -2.60
N TYR A 46 -5.69 0.35 -3.60
CA TYR A 46 -4.28 0.00 -3.58
C TYR A 46 -3.49 1.28 -3.36
N LYS A 47 -2.69 1.32 -2.31
CA LYS A 47 -1.77 2.42 -2.02
C LYS A 47 -0.40 2.07 -2.59
N ILE A 48 0.03 2.79 -3.61
CA ILE A 48 1.30 2.56 -4.29
C ILE A 48 2.24 3.73 -3.99
N ARG A 49 3.45 3.42 -3.53
CA ARG A 49 4.56 4.37 -3.40
C ARG A 49 5.50 4.17 -4.57
N TYR A 50 6.02 5.25 -5.14
CA TYR A 50 7.00 5.17 -6.21
C TYR A 50 7.84 6.44 -6.27
N GLU A 51 8.95 6.39 -6.99
CA GLU A 51 9.73 7.57 -7.37
C GLU A 51 9.29 8.06 -8.75
N ASP A 52 9.02 9.36 -8.90
CA ASP A 52 8.65 9.94 -10.20
C ASP A 52 9.88 10.17 -11.11
N GLU A 53 9.66 10.73 -12.29
CA GLU A 53 10.74 10.99 -13.26
C GLU A 53 11.78 12.01 -12.74
N ASP A 54 11.38 12.88 -11.82
CA ASP A 54 12.20 13.93 -11.21
C ASP A 54 12.92 13.44 -9.93
N GLY A 55 12.70 12.19 -9.52
CA GLY A 55 13.31 11.60 -8.32
C GLY A 55 12.52 11.85 -7.03
N ASN A 56 11.29 12.39 -7.11
CA ASN A 56 10.48 12.64 -5.93
C ASN A 56 9.70 11.39 -5.52
N LYS A 57 9.73 11.08 -4.23
CA LYS A 57 8.93 10.00 -3.65
C LYS A 57 7.47 10.43 -3.55
N THR A 58 6.62 9.74 -4.29
CA THR A 58 5.19 9.99 -4.39
C THR A 58 4.41 8.80 -3.86
N VAL A 59 3.25 9.06 -3.27
CA VAL A 59 2.27 8.03 -2.88
C VAL A 59 0.95 8.33 -3.57
N ARG A 60 0.35 7.32 -4.19
CA ARG A 60 -0.97 7.43 -4.83
C ARG A 60 -1.85 6.23 -4.52
N TYR A 61 -3.15 6.50 -4.54
CA TYR A 61 -4.19 5.49 -4.36
C TYR A 61 -4.75 5.10 -5.71
N TYR A 62 -5.07 3.83 -5.87
CA TYR A 62 -5.61 3.23 -7.09
C TYR A 62 -6.80 2.38 -6.71
N LYS A 63 -7.98 2.69 -7.24
CA LYS A 63 -9.18 1.90 -6.98
C LYS A 63 -9.37 0.88 -8.09
N VAL A 64 -9.55 -0.39 -7.76
CA VAL A 64 -9.90 -1.43 -8.73
C VAL A 64 -11.22 -1.06 -9.39
N ALA A 65 -11.17 -0.83 -10.70
CA ALA A 65 -12.31 -0.53 -11.55
C ALA A 65 -12.95 -1.82 -12.05
N GLU A 66 -12.11 -2.69 -12.62
CA GLU A 66 -12.52 -3.94 -13.26
C GLU A 66 -11.44 -5.00 -13.06
N VAL A 67 -11.88 -6.25 -12.94
CA VAL A 67 -11.01 -7.42 -12.81
C VAL A 67 -11.27 -8.32 -14.02
N HIS A 68 -10.26 -8.49 -14.86
CA HIS A 68 -10.27 -9.40 -16.00
C HIS A 68 -9.31 -10.56 -15.73
N ASP A 69 -9.43 -11.65 -16.49
CA ASP A 69 -8.57 -12.83 -16.32
C ASP A 69 -7.08 -12.52 -16.56
N ASN A 70 -6.79 -11.53 -17.41
CA ASN A 70 -5.42 -11.20 -17.86
C ASN A 70 -4.85 -9.90 -17.26
N PHE A 71 -5.70 -9.02 -16.76
CA PHE A 71 -5.29 -7.73 -16.21
C PHE A 71 -6.34 -7.17 -15.27
N ILE A 72 -5.91 -6.22 -14.44
CA ILE A 72 -6.77 -5.47 -13.53
C ILE A 72 -6.68 -4.01 -13.90
N SER A 73 -7.83 -3.40 -14.12
CA SER A 73 -7.94 -1.98 -14.41
C SER A 73 -8.17 -1.20 -13.13
N PHE A 74 -7.46 -0.08 -12.99
CA PHE A 74 -7.56 0.80 -11.84
C PHE A 74 -7.91 2.22 -12.27
N PHE A 75 -8.75 2.87 -11.47
CA PHE A 75 -8.88 4.32 -11.48
C PHE A 75 -7.81 4.93 -10.57
N PRO A 76 -6.91 5.77 -11.09
CA PRO A 76 -5.96 6.49 -10.26
C PRO A 76 -6.70 7.54 -9.41
N GLY A 77 -6.22 7.78 -8.19
CA GLY A 77 -6.68 8.88 -7.36
C GLY A 77 -6.47 10.21 -8.08
N LYS A 78 -7.44 11.13 -7.96
CA LYS A 78 -7.33 12.46 -8.57
C LYS A 78 -6.15 13.22 -7.96
N ILE A 79 -5.39 13.88 -8.81
CA ILE A 79 -4.34 14.81 -8.37
C ILE A 79 -5.02 16.14 -8.06
N SER A 80 -5.11 16.51 -6.77
CA SER A 80 -5.58 17.86 -6.42
C SER A 80 -4.54 18.88 -6.89
N ALA A 81 -4.93 19.76 -7.80
CA ALA A 81 -4.07 20.85 -8.27
C ALA A 81 -3.71 21.87 -7.16
N TRP A 82 -4.33 21.75 -5.97
CA TRP A 82 -4.22 22.73 -4.88
C TRP A 82 -3.47 22.22 -3.65
N ASN A 83 -3.11 20.93 -3.54
CA ASN A 83 -2.34 20.42 -2.40
C ASN A 83 -1.40 19.27 -2.81
N LEU A 84 -0.11 19.57 -2.79
CA LEU A 84 1.03 18.64 -2.90
C LEU A 84 1.21 17.73 -1.67
N SER A 85 0.28 17.73 -0.73
CA SER A 85 0.39 17.04 0.55
C SER A 85 -0.78 16.09 0.74
N ASP A 86 -0.59 14.82 0.38
CA ASP A 86 -1.29 13.64 0.94
C ASP A 86 -2.81 13.78 1.19
N VAL A 87 -3.53 14.56 0.37
CA VAL A 87 -4.99 14.58 0.45
C VAL A 87 -5.46 13.31 -0.22
N LEU A 88 -5.64 12.30 0.64
CA LEU A 88 -6.52 11.15 0.50
C LEU A 88 -7.87 11.57 -0.08
N LEU A 89 -7.91 11.84 -1.38
CA LEU A 89 -9.16 12.00 -2.06
C LEU A 89 -9.68 10.60 -2.32
N ASP A 90 -10.76 10.23 -1.61
CA ASP A 90 -11.69 9.15 -1.97
C ASP A 90 -12.34 9.43 -3.36
N GLU A 91 -11.86 10.46 -4.08
CA GLU A 91 -12.15 10.77 -5.46
C GLU A 91 -11.10 10.17 -6.40
N TYR A 92 -11.57 9.27 -7.24
CA TYR A 92 -10.78 8.64 -8.29
C TYR A 92 -11.13 9.27 -9.63
N ASP A 93 -10.14 9.37 -10.51
CA ASP A 93 -10.35 9.80 -11.87
C ASP A 93 -10.90 8.62 -12.68
N THR A 94 -12.22 8.61 -12.88
CA THR A 94 -12.89 7.56 -13.65
C THR A 94 -12.73 7.72 -15.16
N THR A 95 -12.10 8.81 -15.63
CA THR A 95 -11.85 9.04 -17.06
C THR A 95 -10.55 8.41 -17.54
N ILE A 96 -9.67 8.05 -16.59
CA ILE A 96 -8.37 7.44 -16.86
C ILE A 96 -8.33 6.07 -16.21
N THR A 97 -7.92 5.05 -16.96
CA THR A 97 -7.63 3.72 -16.42
C THR A 97 -6.14 3.41 -16.51
N LYS A 98 -5.66 2.64 -15.54
CA LYS A 98 -4.31 2.05 -15.54
C LYS A 98 -4.44 0.55 -15.36
N ASP A 99 -3.87 -0.19 -16.30
CA ASP A 99 -3.98 -1.64 -16.32
C ASP A 99 -2.68 -2.27 -15.83
N PHE A 100 -2.82 -3.24 -14.93
CA PHE A 100 -1.72 -4.03 -14.42
C PHE A 100 -2.01 -5.51 -14.63
N THR A 101 -1.05 -6.23 -15.19
CA THR A 101 -1.16 -7.70 -15.27
C THR A 101 -0.89 -8.32 -13.89
N PRO A 102 -1.32 -9.57 -13.65
CA PRO A 102 -0.99 -10.28 -12.41
C PRO A 102 0.51 -10.29 -12.09
N GLU A 103 1.37 -10.45 -13.10
CA GLU A 103 2.83 -10.42 -12.93
C GLU A 103 3.32 -9.04 -12.49
N GLU A 104 2.76 -7.96 -13.05
CA GLU A 104 3.11 -6.59 -12.68
C GLU A 104 2.66 -6.26 -11.25
N LEU A 105 1.53 -6.82 -10.80
CA LEU A 105 1.07 -6.68 -9.42
C LEU A 105 2.00 -7.42 -8.43
N ILE A 106 2.54 -8.57 -8.83
CA ILE A 106 3.56 -9.27 -8.06
C ILE A 106 4.88 -8.46 -8.02
N GLN A 107 5.25 -7.79 -9.11
CA GLN A 107 6.41 -6.90 -9.11
C GLN A 107 6.17 -5.67 -8.23
N LEU A 108 4.96 -5.11 -8.23
CA LEU A 108 4.54 -4.03 -7.34
C LEU A 108 4.64 -4.45 -5.87
N SER A 109 4.19 -5.66 -5.52
CA SER A 109 4.30 -6.16 -4.15
C SER A 109 5.74 -6.34 -3.67
N LYS A 110 6.70 -6.39 -4.59
CA LYS A 110 8.14 -6.52 -4.31
C LYS A 110 8.89 -5.18 -4.41
N GLY A 111 8.23 -4.08 -4.78
CA GLY A 111 8.89 -2.79 -5.00
C GLY A 111 9.73 -2.73 -6.26
N GLN A 112 9.48 -3.61 -7.23
CA GLN A 112 10.35 -3.80 -8.42
C GLN A 112 9.73 -3.26 -9.71
N LEU A 113 8.47 -2.82 -9.69
CA LEU A 113 7.81 -2.38 -10.92
C LEU A 113 8.32 -0.99 -11.32
N SER A 114 8.73 -0.84 -12.57
CA SER A 114 8.97 0.48 -13.18
C SER A 114 8.10 0.64 -14.43
N LYS A 115 6.98 1.35 -14.31
CA LYS A 115 5.97 1.52 -15.37
C LYS A 115 5.22 2.84 -15.18
N TYR A 116 4.64 3.39 -16.25
CA TYR A 116 3.80 4.60 -16.19
C TYR A 116 4.45 5.80 -15.47
N ARG A 117 5.75 6.02 -15.72
CA ARG A 117 6.54 7.08 -15.04
C ARG A 117 6.72 6.88 -13.54
N MET A 118 6.40 5.70 -13.03
CA MET A 118 6.72 5.25 -11.69
C MET A 118 8.00 4.44 -11.76
N ARG A 119 9.00 4.79 -10.95
CA ARG A 119 10.22 4.00 -10.72
C ARG A 119 10.12 3.36 -9.35
N GLU A 120 10.63 2.13 -9.23
CA GLU A 120 10.67 1.39 -7.96
C GLU A 120 9.30 1.38 -7.23
N ALA A 121 8.23 1.15 -8.00
CA ALA A 121 6.89 1.19 -7.48
C ALA A 121 6.63 0.00 -6.54
N GLU A 122 6.20 0.34 -5.32
CA GLU A 122 5.93 -0.55 -4.20
C GLU A 122 4.46 -0.43 -3.78
N LEU A 123 3.80 -1.57 -3.71
CA LEU A 123 2.48 -1.67 -3.10
C LEU A 123 2.61 -1.65 -1.58
N VAL A 124 2.11 -0.58 -0.95
CA VAL A 124 2.26 -0.31 0.48
C VAL A 124 1.10 -0.88 1.30
N GLU A 125 -0.11 -0.84 0.75
CA GLU A 125 -1.33 -1.20 1.45
C GLU A 125 -2.45 -1.53 0.45
N ILE A 126 -3.32 -2.47 0.83
CA ILE A 126 -4.60 -2.69 0.15
C ILE A 126 -5.72 -2.50 1.19
N GLN A 127 -6.71 -1.68 0.86
CA GLN A 127 -7.92 -1.49 1.65
C GLN A 127 -9.12 -2.05 0.90
N ARG A 128 -9.83 -2.97 1.55
CA ARG A 128 -11.11 -3.52 1.06
C ARG A 128 -12.23 -3.01 1.97
N LYS A 129 -13.19 -2.24 1.42
CA LYS A 129 -14.35 -1.74 2.19
C LYS A 129 -15.30 -2.87 2.63
N SER A 130 -15.24 -4.04 2.00
CA SER A 130 -15.97 -5.25 2.41
C SER A 130 -15.18 -5.98 3.51
N ASN A 131 -15.75 -6.12 4.71
CA ASN A 131 -15.17 -6.92 5.81
C ASN A 131 -15.05 -8.44 5.51
N ARG A 132 -15.26 -8.87 4.26
CA ARG A 132 -15.09 -10.26 3.85
C ARG A 132 -13.60 -10.53 3.63
N ILE A 133 -12.97 -11.15 4.62
CA ILE A 133 -11.69 -11.83 4.43
C ILE A 133 -11.96 -12.99 3.44
N PRO A 134 -11.16 -13.16 2.36
CA PRO A 134 -11.37 -14.23 1.40
C PRO A 134 -11.40 -15.60 2.12
N ALA A 135 -12.39 -16.42 1.79
CA ALA A 135 -12.78 -17.63 2.52
C ALA A 135 -11.67 -18.70 2.64
N ASN A 136 -10.60 -18.60 1.85
CA ASN A 136 -9.49 -19.54 1.82
C ASN A 136 -8.31 -19.12 2.72
N SER A 137 -8.59 -18.48 3.86
CA SER A 137 -7.59 -18.01 4.81
C SER A 137 -7.29 -19.02 5.93
N ILE A 138 -7.34 -20.33 5.64
CA ILE A 138 -6.98 -21.42 6.56
C ILE A 138 -5.79 -22.19 5.99
#